data_AF-A0AAW2JBD4-F1
#
_entry.id   AF-A0AAW2JBD4-F1
#
_cell.length_a   1.000
_cell.length_b   1.000
_cell.length_c   1.000
_cell.angle_alpha   90.00
_cell.angle_beta   90.00
_cell.angle_gamma   90.00
#
_symmetry.space_group_name_H-M   'P 1'
#
loop_
_entity.id
_entity.type
_entity.pdbx_description
1 polymer ?
#
loop_
_entity_poly.entity_id
_entity_poly.type
_entity_poly.pdbx_seq_one_letter_code
_entity_poly.pdbx_strand_id
1 'polypeptide(L)'
;MADQGGINIRWEAMEARVRRLEELIGKPEQPPSVGLIQQVSSIQEMVESLRMKVKEELPETVLKGLESVSDEISCLTDAVDYKLESLKADLRLVKLAVANSGTDGSAVAPKVRVPDPKPFGGERSAKELENFLWDMETYFQAARVPDTEKCQPGTY
;
A
#
# COMPACT_ATOMS: atom_id res chain seq x y z
N MET A 1 -74.89 -8.85 1.11
CA MET A 1 -75.25 -10.29 1.08
C MET A 1 -74.69 -10.84 -0.22
N ALA A 2 -73.65 -11.68 -0.16
CA ALA A 2 -72.98 -12.17 -1.35
C ALA A 2 -73.84 -13.26 -2.02
N ASP A 3 -73.95 -13.19 -3.35
CA ASP A 3 -74.71 -14.11 -4.20
C ASP A 3 -74.11 -15.53 -4.16
N GLN A 4 -74.62 -16.38 -3.28
CA GLN A 4 -74.27 -17.80 -3.20
C GLN A 4 -74.68 -18.57 -4.48
N GLY A 5 -75.66 -18.08 -5.25
CA GLY A 5 -76.17 -18.75 -6.44
C GLY A 5 -75.15 -18.80 -7.58
N GLY A 6 -74.47 -17.68 -7.84
CA GLY A 6 -73.40 -17.60 -8.84
C GLY A 6 -72.19 -18.50 -8.55
N ILE A 7 -71.86 -18.68 -7.27
CA ILE A 7 -70.75 -19.56 -6.84
C ILE A 7 -71.10 -21.04 -7.11
N ASN A 8 -72.34 -21.44 -6.81
CA ASN A 8 -72.80 -22.81 -7.01
C ASN A 8 -72.86 -23.20 -8.50
N ILE A 9 -73.35 -22.29 -9.36
CA ILE A 9 -73.38 -22.50 -10.82
C ILE A 9 -71.96 -22.64 -11.39
N ARG A 10 -71.03 -21.80 -10.91
CA ARG A 10 -69.62 -21.86 -11.35
C ARG A 10 -68.95 -23.17 -10.93
N TRP A 11 -69.30 -23.71 -9.77
CA TRP A 11 -68.83 -25.00 -9.29
C TRP A 11 -69.36 -26.16 -10.14
N GLU A 12 -70.67 -26.19 -10.40
CA GLU A 12 -71.29 -27.19 -11.27
C GLU A 12 -70.72 -27.17 -12.68
N ALA A 13 -70.45 -25.98 -13.23
CA ALA A 13 -69.81 -25.82 -14.53
C ALA A 13 -68.36 -26.33 -14.54
N MET A 14 -67.62 -26.16 -13.44
CA MET A 14 -66.27 -26.70 -13.29
C MET A 14 -66.30 -28.23 -13.22
N GLU A 15 -67.16 -28.79 -12.38
CA GLU A 15 -67.38 -30.24 -12.26
C GLU A 15 -67.75 -30.87 -13.61
N ALA A 16 -68.65 -30.22 -14.37
CA ALA A 16 -69.03 -30.69 -15.70
C ALA A 16 -67.85 -30.67 -16.69
N ARG A 17 -66.98 -29.66 -16.60
CA ARG A 17 -65.76 -29.58 -17.43
C ARG A 17 -64.75 -30.65 -17.04
N VAL A 18 -64.53 -30.87 -15.75
CA VAL A 18 -63.65 -31.93 -15.23
C VAL A 18 -64.16 -33.29 -15.68
N ARG A 19 -65.46 -33.57 -15.54
CA ARG A 19 -66.06 -34.84 -15.99
C ARG A 19 -65.87 -35.12 -17.47
N ARG A 20 -66.01 -34.11 -18.34
CA ARG A 20 -65.74 -34.27 -19.80
C ARG A 20 -64.27 -34.55 -20.08
N LEU A 21 -63.36 -33.91 -19.34
CA LEU A 21 -61.93 -34.17 -19.47
C LEU A 21 -61.61 -35.59 -19.00
N GLU A 22 -62.22 -36.07 -17.92
CA GLU A 22 -62.09 -37.45 -17.44
C GLU A 22 -62.60 -38.49 -18.45
N GLU A 23 -63.67 -38.19 -19.21
CA GLU A 23 -64.13 -39.05 -20.31
C GLU A 23 -63.15 -39.10 -21.49
N LEU A 24 -62.55 -37.95 -21.86
CA LEU A 24 -61.64 -37.85 -23.00
C LEU A 24 -60.25 -38.46 -22.72
N ILE A 25 -59.76 -38.27 -21.49
CA ILE A 25 -58.38 -38.57 -21.10
C ILE A 25 -58.31 -39.84 -20.24
N GLY A 26 -59.45 -40.34 -19.77
CA GLY A 26 -59.53 -41.38 -18.75
C GLY A 26 -59.35 -40.80 -17.35
N LYS A 27 -59.88 -41.49 -16.33
CA LYS A 27 -59.54 -41.17 -14.94
C LYS A 27 -58.02 -41.33 -14.79
N PRO A 28 -57.33 -40.42 -14.07
CA PRO A 28 -55.91 -40.62 -13.79
C PRO A 28 -55.74 -41.99 -13.13
N GLU A 29 -55.08 -42.91 -13.83
CA GLU A 29 -55.03 -44.34 -13.42
C GLU A 29 -54.35 -44.51 -12.07
N GLN A 30 -53.48 -43.59 -11.68
CA GLN A 30 -52.83 -43.58 -10.37
C GLN A 30 -52.63 -42.16 -9.85
N PRO A 31 -52.73 -41.95 -8.52
CA PRO A 31 -52.17 -40.75 -7.89
C PRO A 31 -50.69 -40.60 -8.30
N PRO A 32 -50.08 -39.40 -8.17
CA PRO A 32 -48.65 -39.23 -8.41
C PRO A 32 -47.89 -40.39 -7.78
N SER A 33 -47.10 -41.09 -8.60
CA SER A 33 -46.55 -42.39 -8.20
C SER A 33 -45.85 -42.26 -6.84
N VAL A 34 -46.01 -43.27 -5.98
CA VAL A 34 -45.37 -43.29 -4.64
C VAL A 34 -43.86 -43.03 -4.74
N GLY A 35 -43.23 -43.43 -5.86
CA GLY A 35 -41.83 -43.11 -6.17
C GLY A 35 -41.54 -41.61 -6.33
N LEU A 36 -42.40 -40.85 -7.02
CA LEU A 36 -42.25 -39.39 -7.13
C LEU A 36 -42.43 -38.69 -5.78
N ILE A 37 -43.40 -39.14 -4.97
CA ILE A 37 -43.62 -38.58 -3.62
C ILE A 37 -42.38 -38.82 -2.74
N GLN A 38 -41.86 -40.05 -2.75
CA GLN A 38 -40.65 -40.39 -1.99
C GLN A 38 -39.43 -39.59 -2.45
N GLN A 39 -39.26 -39.40 -3.76
CA GLN A 39 -38.19 -38.58 -4.31
C GLN A 39 -38.31 -37.11 -3.87
N VAL A 40 -39.51 -36.54 -3.92
CA VAL A 40 -39.75 -35.15 -3.46
C VAL A 40 -39.46 -35.02 -1.97
N SER A 41 -39.89 -35.97 -1.13
CA SER A 41 -39.57 -35.95 0.31
C SER A 41 -38.07 -36.04 0.57
N SER A 42 -37.36 -36.90 -0.17
CA SER A 42 -35.91 -37.04 -0.03
C SER A 42 -35.17 -35.77 -0.48
N ILE A 43 -35.64 -35.11 -1.56
CA ILE A 43 -35.11 -33.81 -1.99
C ILE A 43 -35.39 -32.73 -0.94
N GLN A 44 -36.58 -32.71 -0.34
CA GLN A 44 -36.92 -31.76 0.72
C GLN A 44 -35.98 -31.89 1.92
N GLU A 45 -35.67 -33.11 2.36
CA GLU A 45 -34.72 -33.36 3.46
C GLU A 45 -33.30 -32.88 3.11
N MET A 46 -32.83 -33.17 1.89
CA MET A 46 -31.53 -32.70 1.42
C MET A 46 -31.46 -31.17 1.37
N VAL A 47 -32.51 -30.52 0.86
CA VAL A 47 -32.60 -29.05 0.79
C VAL A 47 -32.59 -28.43 2.18
N GLU A 48 -33.33 -28.99 3.15
CA GLU A 48 -33.33 -28.45 4.51
C GLU A 48 -31.98 -28.67 5.20
N SER A 49 -31.32 -29.81 4.96
CA SER A 49 -29.96 -30.06 5.45
C SER A 49 -28.95 -29.05 4.87
N LEU A 50 -28.99 -28.83 3.55
CA LEU A 50 -28.17 -27.82 2.87
C LEU A 50 -28.43 -26.41 3.41
N ARG A 51 -29.71 -26.07 3.60
CA ARG A 51 -30.13 -24.77 4.16
C ARG A 51 -29.55 -24.55 5.55
N MET A 52 -29.56 -25.57 6.42
CA MET A 52 -28.98 -25.49 7.75
C MET A 52 -27.46 -25.32 7.71
N LYS A 53 -26.76 -26.11 6.89
CA LYS A 53 -25.30 -25.97 6.72
C LYS A 53 -24.91 -24.58 6.22
N VAL A 54 -25.61 -24.07 5.20
CA VAL A 54 -25.38 -22.70 4.69
C VAL A 54 -25.63 -21.66 5.77
N LYS A 55 -26.67 -21.85 6.60
CA LYS A 55 -27.00 -20.93 7.69
C LYS A 55 -25.97 -20.94 8.83
N GLU A 56 -25.32 -22.06 9.09
CA GLU A 56 -24.40 -22.23 10.21
C GLU A 56 -22.92 -22.03 9.83
N GLU A 57 -22.45 -22.68 8.76
CA GLU A 57 -21.03 -22.68 8.38
C GLU A 57 -20.62 -21.38 7.66
N LEU A 58 -21.51 -20.79 6.87
CA LEU A 58 -21.19 -19.58 6.09
C LEU A 58 -20.89 -18.39 7.02
N PRO A 59 -21.74 -18.04 8.01
CA PRO A 59 -21.44 -16.92 8.90
C PRO A 59 -20.18 -17.15 9.72
N GLU A 60 -19.95 -18.37 10.23
CA GLU A 60 -18.75 -18.68 11.00
C GLU A 60 -17.47 -18.50 10.16
N THR A 61 -17.48 -18.98 8.92
CA THR A 61 -16.35 -18.85 8.00
C THR A 61 -16.08 -17.39 7.66
N VAL A 62 -17.15 -16.61 7.39
CA VAL A 62 -17.03 -15.18 7.07
C VAL A 62 -16.53 -14.39 8.29
N LEU A 63 -17.03 -14.67 9.49
CA LEU A 63 -16.60 -14.00 10.72
C LEU A 63 -15.13 -14.27 11.02
N LYS A 64 -14.70 -15.53 10.98
CA LYS A 64 -13.27 -15.89 11.18
C LYS A 64 -12.37 -15.22 10.13
N GLY A 65 -12.81 -15.18 8.87
CA GLY A 65 -12.07 -14.50 7.81
C GLY A 65 -11.95 -13.00 8.07
N LEU A 66 -13.03 -12.35 8.53
CA LEU A 66 -13.03 -10.93 8.87
C LEU A 66 -12.14 -10.62 10.08
N GLU A 67 -12.18 -11.46 11.11
CA GLU A 67 -11.29 -11.35 12.28
C GLU A 67 -9.82 -11.45 11.86
N SER A 68 -9.47 -12.44 11.03
CA SER A 68 -8.11 -12.59 10.49
C SER A 68 -7.64 -11.37 9.72
N VAL A 69 -8.48 -10.84 8.82
CA VAL A 69 -8.14 -9.62 8.05
C VAL A 69 -8.02 -8.41 8.96
N SER A 70 -8.86 -8.30 9.99
CA SER A 70 -8.78 -7.23 10.98
C SER A 70 -7.46 -7.27 11.76
N ASP A 71 -7.03 -8.46 12.19
CA ASP A 71 -5.76 -8.66 12.91
C ASP A 71 -4.56 -8.30 12.02
N GLU A 72 -4.58 -8.70 10.75
CA GLU A 72 -3.55 -8.35 9.77
C GLU A 72 -3.46 -6.84 9.56
N ILE A 73 -4.61 -6.16 9.40
CA ILE A 73 -4.66 -4.70 9.26
C ILE A 73 -4.11 -4.01 10.51
N SER A 74 -4.44 -4.50 11.71
CA SER A 74 -3.91 -3.94 12.95
C SER A 74 -2.39 -4.08 13.02
N CYS A 75 -1.86 -5.27 12.70
CA CYS A 75 -0.42 -5.52 12.67
C CYS A 75 0.30 -4.63 11.64
N LEU A 76 -0.30 -4.42 10.46
CA LEU A 76 0.23 -3.53 9.44
C LEU A 76 0.22 -2.07 9.89
N THR A 77 -0.83 -1.65 10.62
CA THR A 77 -0.94 -0.29 11.18
C THR A 77 0.20 -0.04 12.17
N ASP A 78 0.43 -0.97 13.11
CA ASP A 78 1.52 -0.85 14.08
C ASP A 78 2.89 -0.79 13.41
N ALA A 79 3.10 -1.60 12.35
CA ALA A 79 4.35 -1.60 11.60
C ALA A 79 4.58 -0.28 10.85
N VAL A 80 3.52 0.32 10.31
CA VAL A 80 3.57 1.64 9.66
C VAL A 80 3.89 2.74 10.68
N ASP A 81 3.22 2.74 11.84
CA ASP A 81 3.45 3.71 12.90
C ASP A 81 4.90 3.66 13.41
N TYR A 82 5.42 2.44 13.62
CA TYR A 82 6.82 2.24 14.00
C TYR A 82 7.79 2.84 12.96
N LYS A 83 7.57 2.54 11.66
CA LYS A 83 8.42 3.07 10.59
C LYS A 83 8.29 4.58 10.45
N LEU A 84 7.11 5.14 10.65
CA LEU A 84 6.88 6.57 10.59
C LEU A 84 7.66 7.30 11.70
N GLU A 85 7.62 6.81 12.93
CA GLU A 85 8.38 7.41 14.03
C GLU A 85 9.89 7.24 13.85
N SER A 86 10.36 6.10 13.31
CA SER A 86 11.77 5.91 12.93
C SER A 86 12.22 6.93 11.88
N LEU A 87 11.47 7.06 10.77
CA LEU A 87 11.80 8.02 9.71
C LEU A 87 11.77 9.46 10.20
N LYS A 88 10.84 9.78 11.11
CA LYS A 88 10.75 11.11 11.73
C LYS A 88 11.96 11.36 12.65
N ALA A 89 12.51 10.34 13.31
CA ALA A 89 13.74 10.46 14.08
C ALA A 89 14.95 10.68 13.16
N ASP A 90 15.08 9.90 12.09
CA ASP A 90 16.13 10.04 11.09
C ASP A 90 16.11 11.43 10.43
N LEU A 91 14.92 11.93 10.08
CA LEU A 91 14.74 13.26 9.52
C LEU A 91 15.22 14.36 10.47
N ARG A 92 14.98 14.23 11.77
CA ARG A 92 15.49 15.18 12.78
C ARG A 92 17.01 15.15 12.84
N LEU A 93 17.62 13.97 12.79
CA LEU A 93 19.07 13.82 12.79
C LEU A 93 19.70 14.45 11.55
N VAL A 94 19.13 14.18 10.36
CA VAL A 94 19.58 14.78 9.10
C VAL A 94 19.44 16.30 9.17
N LYS A 95 18.31 16.82 9.66
CA LYS A 95 18.10 18.27 9.81
C LYS A 95 19.12 18.91 10.76
N LEU A 96 19.48 18.24 11.86
CA LEU A 96 20.50 18.70 12.80
C LEU A 96 21.90 18.67 12.18
N ALA A 97 22.26 17.60 11.47
CA ALA A 97 23.53 17.49 10.77
C ALA A 97 23.69 18.58 9.71
N VAL A 98 22.64 18.86 8.93
CA VAL A 98 22.60 19.94 7.94
C VAL A 98 22.73 21.30 8.62
N ALA A 99 22.00 21.57 9.71
CA ALA A 99 22.11 22.84 10.44
C ALA A 99 23.52 23.06 11.03
N ASN A 100 24.12 22.03 11.61
CA ASN A 100 25.46 22.10 12.21
C ASN A 100 26.57 22.17 11.14
N SER A 101 26.35 21.60 9.94
CA SER A 101 27.28 21.76 8.81
C SER A 101 27.33 23.18 8.26
N GLY A 102 26.34 24.03 8.60
CA GLY A 102 26.33 25.46 8.29
C GLY A 102 27.04 26.35 9.33
N THR A 103 27.45 25.80 10.49
CA THR A 103 28.09 26.57 11.57
C THR A 103 29.60 26.38 11.69
N ASP A 104 30.18 25.42 10.97
CA ASP A 104 31.64 25.23 10.90
C ASP A 104 32.27 25.94 9.68
N GLY A 105 31.83 27.18 9.47
CA GLY A 105 32.52 28.17 8.66
C GLY A 105 33.44 29.10 9.45
N SER A 106 33.66 28.85 10.75
CA SER A 106 34.65 29.63 11.53
C SER A 106 35.16 28.95 12.80
N ALA A 107 35.38 27.64 12.80
CA ALA A 107 36.51 27.12 13.56
C ALA A 107 37.77 27.38 12.73
N VAL A 108 38.13 28.67 12.64
CA VAL A 108 39.42 29.10 12.12
C VAL A 108 40.44 28.53 13.11
N ALA A 109 40.93 27.32 12.83
CA ALA A 109 42.29 26.92 13.21
C ALA A 109 43.15 28.17 13.01
N PRO A 110 43.99 28.56 13.98
CA PRO A 110 44.67 29.85 13.95
C PRO A 110 45.22 30.01 12.55
N LYS A 111 44.66 30.97 11.77
CA LYS A 111 45.10 31.25 10.41
C LYS A 111 46.54 31.69 10.58
N VAL A 112 47.45 30.73 10.55
CA VAL A 112 48.89 30.96 10.47
C VAL A 112 48.99 31.72 9.18
N ARG A 113 49.10 33.05 9.28
CA ARG A 113 49.35 33.89 8.13
C ARG A 113 50.73 33.49 7.67
N VAL A 114 50.78 32.69 6.60
CA VAL A 114 52.04 32.37 5.94
C VAL A 114 52.57 33.71 5.44
N PRO A 115 53.77 34.13 5.85
CA PRO A 115 54.37 35.35 5.33
C PRO A 115 54.48 35.26 3.82
N ASP A 116 54.20 36.36 3.11
CA ASP A 116 54.32 36.40 1.66
C ASP A 116 55.76 36.05 1.22
N PRO A 117 55.92 35.33 0.10
CA PRO A 117 57.24 34.98 -0.40
C PRO A 117 57.96 36.26 -0.84
N LYS A 118 59.30 36.23 -0.77
CA LYS A 118 60.10 37.39 -1.17
C LYS A 118 59.91 37.66 -2.68
N PRO A 119 59.67 38.91 -3.10
CA PRO A 119 59.54 39.22 -4.51
C PRO A 119 60.87 39.00 -5.24
N PHE A 120 60.79 38.58 -6.50
CA PHE A 120 61.96 38.45 -7.38
C PHE A 120 62.57 39.84 -7.62
N GLY A 121 63.86 40.02 -7.30
CA GLY A 121 64.55 41.29 -7.42
C GLY A 121 65.04 41.61 -8.83
N GLY A 122 64.94 40.68 -9.78
CA GLY A 122 65.19 40.92 -11.20
C GLY A 122 66.66 40.85 -11.61
N GLU A 123 67.55 40.42 -10.71
CA GLU A 123 68.95 40.15 -10.98
C GLU A 123 69.07 38.93 -11.92
N ARG A 124 69.94 39.03 -12.94
CA ARG A 124 70.21 37.91 -13.86
C ARG A 124 71.23 36.96 -13.25
N SER A 125 70.94 36.46 -12.05
CA SER A 125 71.78 35.55 -11.28
C SER A 125 71.04 34.23 -11.06
N ALA A 126 71.71 33.10 -11.36
CA ALA A 126 71.15 31.77 -11.11
C ALA A 126 70.76 31.57 -9.64
N LYS A 127 71.53 32.19 -8.73
CA LYS A 127 71.29 32.13 -7.28
C LYS A 127 70.01 32.86 -6.87
N GLU A 128 69.67 33.97 -7.52
CA GLU A 128 68.44 34.69 -7.21
C GLU A 128 67.21 33.90 -7.67
N LEU A 129 67.28 33.31 -8.86
CA LEU A 129 66.22 32.44 -9.37
C LEU A 129 66.00 31.22 -8.47
N GLU A 130 67.07 30.57 -8.02
CA GLU A 130 67.00 29.43 -7.10
C GLU A 130 66.38 29.81 -5.75
N ASN A 131 66.79 30.95 -5.16
CA ASN A 131 66.20 31.44 -3.91
C ASN A 131 64.71 31.75 -4.06
N PHE A 132 64.31 32.38 -5.17
CA PHE A 132 62.90 32.70 -5.42
C PHE A 132 62.04 31.44 -5.56
N LEU A 133 62.54 30.43 -6.29
CA LEU A 133 61.82 29.16 -6.44
C LEU A 133 61.69 28.42 -5.10
N TRP A 134 62.74 28.43 -4.27
CA TRP A 134 62.71 27.83 -2.94
C TRP A 134 61.70 28.53 -2.01
N ASP A 135 61.68 29.86 -2.01
CA ASP A 135 60.72 30.66 -1.22
C ASP A 135 59.27 30.40 -1.66
N MET A 136 59.02 30.31 -2.98
CA MET A 136 57.69 30.01 -3.52
C MET A 136 57.23 28.59 -3.17
N GLU A 137 58.09 27.59 -3.31
CA GLU A 137 57.77 26.20 -2.96
C GLU A 137 57.43 26.09 -1.47
N THR A 138 58.24 26.73 -0.62
CA THR A 138 58.00 26.76 0.84
C THR A 138 56.69 27.47 1.17
N TYR A 139 56.39 28.59 0.49
CA TYR A 139 55.13 29.31 0.66
C TYR A 139 53.91 28.44 0.30
N PHE A 140 53.91 27.77 -0.85
CA PHE A 140 52.79 26.94 -1.27
C PHE A 140 52.58 25.71 -0.36
N GLN A 141 53.67 25.09 0.10
CA GLN A 141 53.60 24.00 1.07
C GLN A 141 53.00 24.46 2.41
N ALA A 142 53.39 25.65 2.89
CA ALA A 142 52.87 26.21 4.14
C ALA A 142 51.45 26.75 4.01
N ALA A 143 51.08 27.32 2.86
CA ALA A 143 49.78 27.97 2.64
C ALA A 143 48.63 26.99 2.44
N ARG A 144 48.94 25.71 2.12
CA ARG A 144 48.00 24.58 1.96
C ARG A 144 46.65 25.03 1.36
N VAL A 145 46.74 25.72 0.23
CA VAL A 145 45.60 26.33 -0.47
C VAL A 145 44.64 25.21 -0.92
N PRO A 146 43.37 25.21 -0.50
CA PRO A 146 42.39 24.28 -1.04
C PRO A 146 42.19 24.55 -2.54
N ASP A 147 42.10 23.50 -3.37
CA ASP A 147 42.00 23.54 -4.84
C ASP A 147 40.82 24.38 -5.41
N THR A 148 40.00 24.99 -4.55
CA THR A 148 38.78 25.72 -4.90
C THR A 148 38.99 27.17 -5.37
N GLU A 149 40.23 27.68 -5.34
CA GLU A 149 40.56 29.03 -5.86
C GLU A 149 41.54 28.97 -7.03
N LYS A 150 41.41 27.97 -7.92
CA LYS A 150 42.01 28.07 -9.26
C LYS A 150 41.20 29.09 -10.07
N CYS A 151 41.93 30.07 -10.59
CA CYS A 151 41.47 31.25 -11.32
C CYS A 151 40.20 31.03 -12.16
N GLN A 152 39.22 31.92 -11.98
CA GLN A 152 38.18 32.12 -12.99
C GLN A 152 38.88 32.42 -14.33
N PRO A 153 38.51 31.76 -15.43
CA PRO A 153 38.98 32.16 -16.75
C PRO A 153 38.44 33.57 -16.99
N GLY A 154 39.34 34.54 -17.16
CA GLY A 154 38.97 35.89 -17.56
C GLY A 154 38.12 35.83 -18.82
N THR A 155 36.88 36.31 -18.72
CA THR A 155 36.04 36.59 -19.87
C THR A 155 36.66 37.78 -20.61
N TYR A 156 37.18 37.54 -21.80
CA TYR A 156 37.47 38.59 -22.77
C TYR A 156 36.18 39.12 -23.40
#